data_AF-A0A449BRI4-F1
#
_entry.id   AF-A0A449BRI4-F1
#
_cell.length_a   1.000
_cell.length_b   1.000
_cell.length_c   1.000
_cell.angle_alpha   90.00
_cell.angle_beta   90.00
_cell.angle_gamma   90.00
#
_symmetry.space_group_name_H-M   'P 1'
#
loop_
_entity.id
_entity.type
_entity.pdbx_description
1 polymer ?
#
loop_
_entity_poly.entity_id
_entity_poly.type
_entity_poly.pdbx_seq_one_letter_code
_entity_poly.pdbx_strand_id
1 'polypeptide(L)'
;MNPALVSYTFMPKKYLKISKRYITRDSKIYGQFNTNKNINFQRIYTNKFLNNNISIIDSNCTIFFCNSRSLFSRCFTILSSCNNTITCEKNIFKNKSIKTMSNDNKRNPINDSMNVNDNSQTNNEKNIDSTNYDYDYIVIGGGPGGMASAKEAASHGAKVLLFDFVKPSSQGAKWGIGGTCVNVGCVPKKLMHYAGNMGTLFKNDSEKYGWNFNNLKHDWNTLVGTVQSHIRSLNFSYMVGLKSSKVKYINGLAKLKDKNTVSYHLKGDTSKEECVTGKYILVATGCRPNIPDDVIGAKELSITSDDIFSLKRTPGKTLVVGASYVALECAGFLNSLGCDVTISVRSIILRGFDQQCANKIKLFMEEQGVTFMTGVLPKKLTKENDKILVHFNNDTTETYDTVLYAIGRKGDIDGLNLEKLNININNSNNKIIADQFSCTNIPNIFAVGDIAENVPELAPVAIKAGEILARRLFKNSNEIMKYDFIPTSIYTPIEYGSCGYSEEKAYEKFGKNNIEVFLQEFNNLEISAVHRIKHVKAQKDEYDVDISSTCLSKLVCLKNEDNRVIGFHYVGPNAGEVTQGMALALKLNAKKSDFDNCIGIHPTDAESFMNLTITLSSGLSYAAKGGCGGGKCG
;
A
#
# COMPACT_ATOMS: atom_id res chain seq x y z
N MET A 1 10.91 -41.89 33.97
CA MET A 1 11.04 -43.33 34.21
C MET A 1 10.02 -44.05 33.34
N ASN A 2 10.49 -44.97 32.49
CA ASN A 2 9.81 -45.71 31.40
C ASN A 2 8.92 -46.86 31.94
N PRO A 3 8.14 -47.66 31.15
CA PRO A 3 8.35 -48.08 29.74
C PRO A 3 7.13 -47.90 28.79
N ALA A 4 7.31 -47.59 27.49
CA ALA A 4 7.65 -48.47 26.34
C ALA A 4 6.51 -49.48 26.02
N LEU A 5 5.86 -49.48 24.86
CA LEU A 5 6.21 -50.04 23.53
C LEU A 5 4.85 -50.10 22.76
N VAL A 6 4.64 -49.89 21.45
CA VAL A 6 5.21 -50.52 20.24
C VAL A 6 4.82 -49.65 19.02
N SER A 7 5.74 -49.52 18.07
CA SER A 7 5.62 -48.93 16.74
C SER A 7 4.96 -49.87 15.72
N TYR A 8 4.25 -49.33 14.71
CA TYR A 8 4.30 -49.91 13.36
C TYR A 8 4.29 -48.82 12.27
N THR A 9 5.33 -48.89 11.45
CA THR A 9 5.58 -48.13 10.22
C THR A 9 4.90 -48.86 9.06
N PHE A 10 4.19 -48.16 8.17
CA PHE A 10 3.98 -48.65 6.80
C PHE A 10 3.92 -47.51 5.78
N MET A 11 4.78 -47.64 4.77
CA MET A 11 4.75 -47.04 3.44
C MET A 11 5.12 -48.20 2.47
N PRO A 12 4.91 -48.16 1.13
CA PRO A 12 4.25 -47.15 0.28
C PRO A 12 3.45 -47.71 -0.96
N LYS A 13 2.97 -46.78 -1.81
CA LYS A 13 2.82 -46.80 -3.30
C LYS A 13 1.49 -47.21 -3.99
N LYS A 14 1.01 -46.21 -4.78
CA LYS A 14 0.63 -46.20 -6.22
C LYS A 14 -0.86 -46.34 -6.67
N TYR A 15 -1.29 -45.28 -7.37
CA TYR A 15 -2.21 -45.13 -8.52
C TYR A 15 -3.57 -45.87 -8.55
N LEU A 16 -4.69 -45.11 -8.60
CA LEU A 16 -5.78 -45.31 -9.58
C LEU A 16 -6.78 -44.14 -9.65
N LYS A 17 -7.38 -44.01 -10.84
CA LYS A 17 -8.26 -42.97 -11.38
C LYS A 17 -9.74 -43.16 -11.01
N ILE A 18 -10.44 -42.03 -10.80
CA ILE A 18 -11.78 -41.66 -11.32
C ILE A 18 -13.09 -42.28 -10.73
N SER A 19 -13.92 -41.37 -10.21
CA SER A 19 -15.41 -41.21 -10.31
C SER A 19 -16.41 -41.73 -9.24
N LYS A 20 -17.47 -40.92 -9.10
CA LYS A 20 -18.83 -41.10 -8.52
C LYS A 20 -18.93 -41.01 -6.99
N ARG A 21 -19.55 -39.94 -6.46
CA ARG A 21 -21.00 -39.63 -6.25
C ARG A 21 -21.54 -40.20 -4.92
N TYR A 22 -21.88 -39.26 -4.02
CA TYR A 22 -22.98 -39.23 -3.03
C TYR A 22 -22.98 -40.12 -1.76
N ILE A 23 -23.31 -39.46 -0.62
CA ILE A 23 -24.02 -39.94 0.61
C ILE A 23 -23.15 -40.72 1.61
N THR A 24 -23.09 -40.51 2.94
CA THR A 24 -23.70 -39.62 3.98
C THR A 24 -22.95 -39.81 5.32
N ARG A 25 -23.34 -39.01 6.34
CA ARG A 25 -23.38 -39.30 7.80
C ARG A 25 -22.07 -39.23 8.60
N ASP A 26 -21.88 -38.12 9.31
CA ASP A 26 -21.83 -38.12 10.79
C ASP A 26 -21.58 -36.71 11.33
N SER A 27 -22.62 -36.06 11.84
CA SER A 27 -22.49 -34.97 12.82
C SER A 27 -23.38 -35.31 14.02
N LYS A 28 -22.73 -35.83 15.08
CA LYS A 28 -23.34 -36.01 16.39
C LYS A 28 -23.51 -34.64 17.04
N ILE A 29 -24.77 -34.29 17.33
CA ILE A 29 -25.17 -33.18 18.19
C ILE A 29 -25.17 -33.70 19.63
N TYR A 30 -24.44 -33.05 20.53
CA TYR A 30 -24.66 -33.20 21.97
C TYR A 30 -25.58 -32.06 22.42
N GLY A 31 -26.80 -32.43 22.83
CA GLY A 31 -27.73 -31.54 23.52
C GLY A 31 -27.70 -31.82 25.02
N GLN A 32 -27.83 -30.77 25.82
CA GLN A 32 -28.26 -30.86 27.20
C GLN A 32 -29.35 -29.81 27.40
N PHE A 33 -30.59 -30.27 27.50
CA PHE A 33 -31.76 -29.45 27.83
C PHE A 33 -31.93 -29.43 29.35
N ASN A 34 -32.21 -28.25 29.89
CA ASN A 34 -32.77 -28.10 31.22
C ASN A 34 -34.16 -27.44 31.10
N THR A 35 -35.14 -28.10 31.67
CA THR A 35 -36.58 -27.84 31.57
C THR A 35 -37.01 -26.78 32.59
N ASN A 36 -37.79 -25.77 32.15
CA ASN A 36 -39.01 -25.25 32.80
C ASN A 36 -39.26 -23.78 32.44
N LYS A 37 -40.24 -23.52 31.55
CA LYS A 37 -41.35 -22.58 31.72
C LYS A 37 -42.12 -22.40 30.40
N ASN A 38 -43.43 -22.59 30.49
CA ASN A 38 -44.42 -22.45 29.41
C ASN A 38 -44.44 -21.04 28.80
N ILE A 39 -44.43 -20.92 27.48
CA ILE A 39 -45.02 -19.78 26.77
C ILE A 39 -45.78 -20.28 25.54
N ASN A 40 -47.10 -20.06 25.55
CA ASN A 40 -48.02 -20.19 24.42
C ASN A 40 -47.76 -19.07 23.41
N PHE A 41 -47.69 -19.39 22.11
CA PHE A 41 -47.87 -18.39 21.05
C PHE A 41 -49.11 -18.73 20.22
N GLN A 42 -50.15 -17.93 20.42
CA GLN A 42 -51.37 -17.91 19.65
C GLN A 42 -51.19 -16.95 18.46
N ARG A 43 -51.55 -17.45 17.28
CA ARG A 43 -51.42 -16.79 15.98
C ARG A 43 -52.58 -15.80 15.82
N ILE A 44 -52.33 -14.49 15.85
CA ILE A 44 -53.34 -13.46 15.57
C ILE A 44 -53.15 -12.94 14.15
N TYR A 45 -54.11 -13.27 13.28
CA TYR A 45 -54.41 -12.53 12.07
C TYR A 45 -55.15 -11.24 12.44
N THR A 46 -54.74 -10.10 11.88
CA THR A 46 -55.67 -8.97 11.71
C THR A 46 -55.45 -8.32 10.34
N ASN A 47 -56.55 -8.22 9.61
CA ASN A 47 -56.69 -7.50 8.37
C ASN A 47 -58.06 -6.80 8.50
N LYS A 48 -58.10 -5.46 8.59
CA LYS A 48 -59.30 -4.64 8.28
C LYS A 48 -58.99 -3.13 8.25
N PHE A 49 -58.97 -2.64 7.01
CA PHE A 49 -59.55 -1.38 6.49
C PHE A 49 -60.02 -0.29 7.46
N LEU A 50 -59.60 0.95 7.18
CA LEU A 50 -60.47 2.13 7.08
C LEU A 50 -59.86 3.18 6.13
N ASN A 51 -60.69 3.65 5.19
CA ASN A 51 -60.42 4.65 4.15
C ASN A 51 -60.14 6.05 4.74
N ASN A 52 -59.28 6.84 4.08
CA ASN A 52 -59.70 8.04 3.33
C ASN A 52 -58.52 8.77 2.67
N ASN A 53 -58.73 9.13 1.39
CA ASN A 53 -58.12 10.20 0.59
C ASN A 53 -56.67 10.09 0.08
N ILE A 54 -56.60 9.61 -1.17
CA ILE A 54 -55.77 10.02 -2.33
C ILE A 54 -54.71 11.11 -2.10
N SER A 55 -53.44 10.74 -2.31
CA SER A 55 -52.56 11.35 -3.34
C SER A 55 -51.33 10.46 -3.55
N ILE A 56 -51.31 9.69 -4.63
CA ILE A 56 -50.13 8.96 -5.10
C ILE A 56 -49.31 9.93 -5.96
N ILE A 57 -48.11 10.28 -5.52
CA ILE A 57 -47.04 10.79 -6.38
C ILE A 57 -45.93 9.74 -6.37
N ASP A 58 -45.65 9.32 -7.59
CA ASP A 58 -44.57 8.52 -8.17
C ASP A 58 -43.42 7.91 -7.32
N SER A 59 -43.00 6.77 -7.89
CA SER A 59 -41.63 6.22 -7.98
C SER A 59 -41.15 5.21 -6.94
N ASN A 60 -41.48 3.96 -7.27
CA ASN A 60 -40.73 2.71 -7.12
C ASN A 60 -39.20 2.85 -7.04
N CYS A 61 -38.59 2.28 -5.99
CA CYS A 61 -37.79 1.04 -6.03
C CYS A 61 -36.79 1.00 -4.85
N THR A 62 -37.09 0.18 -3.84
CA THR A 62 -36.14 -0.21 -2.80
C THR A 62 -35.40 -1.47 -3.25
N ILE A 63 -34.09 -1.39 -3.40
CA ILE A 63 -33.21 -2.53 -3.74
C ILE A 63 -32.83 -3.27 -2.45
N PHE A 64 -33.19 -4.54 -2.34
CA PHE A 64 -32.62 -5.46 -1.34
C PHE A 64 -31.36 -6.12 -1.90
N PHE A 65 -30.22 -5.94 -1.22
CA PHE A 65 -29.03 -6.76 -1.45
C PHE A 65 -29.13 -8.04 -0.62
N CYS A 66 -29.30 -9.18 -1.30
CA CYS A 66 -29.11 -10.50 -0.68
C CYS A 66 -27.80 -11.10 -1.21
N ASN A 67 -26.87 -11.35 -0.30
CA ASN A 67 -25.53 -11.85 -0.60
C ASN A 67 -25.51 -13.36 -0.30
N SER A 68 -25.66 -14.19 -1.34
CA SER A 68 -25.39 -15.64 -1.22
C SER A 68 -24.61 -16.12 -2.44
N ARG A 69 -23.30 -16.30 -2.26
CA ARG A 69 -22.43 -17.02 -3.19
C ARG A 69 -22.68 -18.52 -3.06
N SER A 70 -23.26 -19.15 -4.07
CA SER A 70 -22.86 -20.51 -4.44
C SER A 70 -23.32 -20.90 -5.86
N LEU A 71 -22.32 -21.23 -6.68
CA LEU A 71 -22.28 -22.36 -7.62
C LEU A 71 -23.15 -22.33 -8.90
N PHE A 72 -22.44 -22.59 -10.01
CA PHE A 72 -22.86 -22.99 -11.35
C PHE A 72 -23.20 -21.91 -12.40
N SER A 73 -22.28 -21.77 -13.36
CA SER A 73 -22.61 -21.43 -14.75
C SER A 73 -21.80 -22.33 -15.68
N ARG A 74 -22.42 -23.43 -16.12
CA ARG A 74 -22.17 -24.08 -17.41
C ARG A 74 -23.50 -24.01 -18.17
N CYS A 75 -23.41 -23.67 -19.45
CA CYS A 75 -24.47 -23.42 -20.43
C CYS A 75 -25.75 -24.26 -20.27
N PHE A 76 -26.93 -23.69 -20.54
CA PHE A 76 -27.73 -23.95 -21.75
C PHE A 76 -29.04 -23.11 -21.76
N THR A 77 -29.27 -22.47 -22.90
CA THR A 77 -30.49 -22.46 -23.73
C THR A 77 -31.85 -22.00 -23.19
N ILE A 78 -32.39 -21.08 -23.98
CA ILE A 78 -33.75 -20.52 -24.02
C ILE A 78 -34.80 -21.64 -24.19
N LEU A 79 -35.87 -21.57 -23.40
CA LEU A 79 -37.18 -22.15 -23.71
C LEU A 79 -38.23 -21.05 -23.53
N SER A 80 -38.88 -20.71 -24.64
CA SER A 80 -39.98 -19.74 -24.76
C SER A 80 -41.34 -20.43 -24.75
N SER A 81 -42.35 -19.74 -24.22
CA SER A 81 -43.77 -19.83 -24.65
C SER A 81 -44.42 -18.45 -24.37
N CYS A 82 -44.48 -17.54 -25.36
CA CYS A 82 -45.61 -17.26 -26.30
C CYS A 82 -46.86 -16.73 -25.56
N ASN A 83 -47.37 -15.50 -25.77
CA ASN A 83 -47.88 -14.83 -26.99
C ASN A 83 -48.00 -13.29 -26.71
N ASN A 84 -47.92 -12.30 -27.61
CA ASN A 84 -48.24 -12.13 -29.03
C ASN A 84 -47.40 -10.98 -29.68
N THR A 85 -46.86 -11.25 -30.89
CA THR A 85 -46.68 -10.45 -32.15
C THR A 85 -46.50 -8.91 -32.10
N ILE A 86 -45.59 -8.26 -32.86
CA ILE A 86 -45.46 -8.20 -34.34
C ILE A 86 -43.98 -8.01 -34.81
N THR A 87 -43.76 -8.39 -36.06
CA THR A 87 -42.59 -8.84 -36.84
C THR A 87 -41.46 -7.86 -37.24
N CYS A 88 -40.28 -8.46 -37.46
CA CYS A 88 -39.02 -7.96 -38.02
C CYS A 88 -39.06 -7.60 -39.51
N GLU A 89 -38.08 -6.79 -39.95
CA GLU A 89 -37.32 -7.06 -41.19
C GLU A 89 -35.88 -6.47 -41.17
N LYS A 90 -34.93 -7.27 -41.70
CA LYS A 90 -33.51 -6.96 -41.98
C LYS A 90 -33.37 -6.61 -43.47
N ASN A 91 -32.38 -5.78 -43.84
CA ASN A 91 -31.47 -5.90 -45.02
C ASN A 91 -30.74 -4.53 -45.22
N ILE A 92 -29.41 -4.42 -45.28
CA ILE A 92 -28.43 -4.80 -46.33
C ILE A 92 -28.49 -3.95 -47.63
N PHE A 93 -27.36 -3.24 -47.87
CA PHE A 93 -26.72 -2.77 -49.12
C PHE A 93 -27.13 -1.46 -49.88
N LYS A 94 -26.05 -0.71 -50.19
CA LYS A 94 -25.65 -0.03 -51.45
C LYS A 94 -26.21 1.36 -51.83
N ASN A 95 -25.27 2.32 -51.85
CA ASN A 95 -24.83 3.18 -52.95
C ASN A 95 -25.83 3.85 -53.93
N LYS A 96 -25.51 5.14 -54.15
CA LYS A 96 -25.72 6.02 -55.32
C LYS A 96 -27.04 6.81 -55.44
N SER A 97 -26.85 8.12 -55.29
CA SER A 97 -27.17 9.21 -56.23
C SER A 97 -28.61 9.34 -56.76
N ILE A 98 -29.22 10.51 -56.56
CA ILE A 98 -29.54 11.52 -57.62
C ILE A 98 -30.36 12.69 -57.04
N LYS A 99 -30.05 13.86 -57.62
CA LYS A 99 -30.60 15.23 -57.53
C LYS A 99 -32.12 15.37 -57.42
N THR A 100 -32.55 16.49 -56.82
CA THR A 100 -33.56 17.39 -57.41
C THR A 100 -33.38 18.82 -56.90
N MET A 101 -33.62 19.77 -57.81
CA MET A 101 -33.42 21.22 -57.73
C MET A 101 -34.66 21.95 -57.20
N SER A 102 -34.49 23.17 -56.67
CA SER A 102 -35.27 24.35 -57.13
C SER A 102 -34.61 25.67 -56.66
N ASN A 103 -34.58 26.60 -57.62
CA ASN A 103 -34.03 27.96 -57.64
C ASN A 103 -34.67 28.94 -56.64
N ASP A 104 -33.94 30.00 -56.21
CA ASP A 104 -34.10 31.35 -56.82
C ASP A 104 -33.13 32.45 -56.30
N ASN A 105 -32.37 33.01 -57.26
CA ASN A 105 -32.01 34.42 -57.53
C ASN A 105 -31.60 35.42 -56.41
N LYS A 106 -30.36 35.95 -56.47
CA LYS A 106 -30.02 37.34 -56.92
C LYS A 106 -28.52 37.73 -56.80
N ARG A 107 -27.97 38.18 -57.95
CA ARG A 107 -27.03 39.31 -58.23
C ARG A 107 -25.51 39.28 -57.84
N ASN A 108 -24.71 39.14 -58.91
CA ASN A 108 -23.31 39.53 -59.27
C ASN A 108 -22.83 40.98 -58.91
N PRO A 109 -21.58 41.41 -59.25
CA PRO A 109 -20.30 40.71 -59.53
C PRO A 109 -19.03 41.41 -58.93
N ILE A 110 -17.82 40.86 -59.15
CA ILE A 110 -16.62 41.51 -59.80
C ILE A 110 -15.38 40.59 -59.64
N ASN A 111 -14.82 40.17 -60.80
CA ASN A 111 -13.42 40.00 -61.26
C ASN A 111 -12.30 39.58 -60.26
N ASP A 112 -11.29 38.77 -60.57
CA ASP A 112 -10.59 38.49 -61.83
C ASP A 112 -9.88 37.11 -61.81
N SER A 113 -9.60 36.64 -63.02
CA SER A 113 -8.83 35.46 -63.41
C SER A 113 -7.39 35.37 -62.91
N MET A 114 -6.88 34.16 -62.68
CA MET A 114 -5.74 33.60 -63.45
C MET A 114 -5.46 32.13 -63.07
N ASN A 115 -5.50 31.27 -64.08
CA ASN A 115 -4.92 29.93 -64.08
C ASN A 115 -3.40 30.02 -64.20
N VAL A 116 -2.66 29.30 -63.35
CA VAL A 116 -1.37 28.70 -63.74
C VAL A 116 -1.33 27.28 -63.18
N ASN A 117 -1.22 26.32 -64.09
CA ASN A 117 -0.85 24.95 -63.82
C ASN A 117 0.59 24.93 -63.29
N ASP A 118 0.82 24.27 -62.16
CA ASP A 118 2.14 23.68 -61.91
C ASP A 118 1.99 22.26 -61.36
N ASN A 119 2.49 21.33 -62.18
CA ASN A 119 2.75 19.95 -61.81
C ASN A 119 3.89 19.92 -60.81
N SER A 120 3.59 19.65 -59.54
CA SER A 120 4.59 19.15 -58.60
C SER A 120 4.14 17.79 -58.08
N GLN A 121 4.83 16.76 -58.56
CA GLN A 121 4.89 15.44 -57.93
C GLN A 121 5.29 15.61 -56.46
N THR A 122 4.32 15.59 -55.56
CA THR A 122 4.60 15.40 -54.14
C THR A 122 4.83 13.92 -53.91
N ASN A 123 6.10 13.55 -53.82
CA ASN A 123 6.57 12.31 -53.22
C ASN A 123 5.87 12.13 -51.86
N ASN A 124 4.97 11.16 -51.80
CA ASN A 124 4.51 10.59 -50.54
C ASN A 124 5.69 9.84 -49.92
N GLU A 125 6.58 10.55 -49.23
CA GLU A 125 7.48 9.95 -48.25
C GLU A 125 6.64 9.47 -47.06
N LYS A 126 6.06 8.28 -47.23
CA LYS A 126 5.76 7.41 -46.10
C LYS A 126 7.10 6.95 -45.53
N ASN A 127 7.68 7.75 -44.63
CA ASN A 127 8.67 7.25 -43.68
C ASN A 127 7.93 6.34 -42.68
N ILE A 128 7.65 5.12 -43.14
CA ILE A 128 7.37 3.99 -42.26
C ILE A 128 8.75 3.54 -41.81
N ASP A 129 9.19 4.04 -40.66
CA ASP A 129 10.29 3.43 -39.92
C ASP A 129 9.74 2.12 -39.32
N SER A 130 9.56 1.08 -40.17
CA SER A 130 9.13 -0.25 -39.74
C SER A 130 10.32 -1.00 -39.16
N THR A 131 10.88 -0.47 -38.08
CA THR A 131 11.71 -1.27 -37.19
C THR A 131 10.77 -2.27 -36.50
N ASN A 132 10.80 -3.51 -36.97
CA ASN A 132 9.90 -4.56 -36.51
C ASN A 132 10.46 -5.13 -35.19
N TYR A 133 9.95 -4.65 -34.06
CA TYR A 133 10.32 -5.13 -32.72
C TYR A 133 9.48 -6.34 -32.32
N ASP A 134 10.01 -7.23 -31.47
CA ASP A 134 9.25 -8.37 -30.95
C ASP A 134 8.04 -7.93 -30.11
N TYR A 135 8.16 -6.81 -29.39
CA TYR A 135 7.14 -6.20 -28.55
C TYR A 135 7.11 -4.67 -28.71
N ASP A 136 5.94 -4.07 -28.51
CA ASP A 136 5.82 -2.62 -28.43
C ASP A 136 6.36 -2.10 -27.10
N TYR A 137 6.24 -2.92 -26.05
CA TYR A 137 6.66 -2.53 -24.71
C TYR A 137 7.25 -3.70 -23.91
N ILE A 138 8.45 -3.50 -23.38
CA ILE A 138 9.09 -4.42 -22.43
C ILE A 138 9.17 -3.74 -21.07
N VAL A 139 8.71 -4.43 -20.03
CA VAL A 139 8.79 -3.96 -18.64
C VAL A 139 9.70 -4.88 -17.85
N ILE A 140 10.70 -4.31 -17.17
CA ILE A 140 11.63 -5.01 -16.28
C ILE A 140 11.25 -4.69 -14.83
N GLY A 141 10.57 -5.63 -14.18
CA GLY A 141 10.11 -5.54 -12.79
C GLY A 141 8.60 -5.75 -12.67
N GLY A 142 8.18 -6.81 -11.98
CA GLY A 142 6.77 -7.18 -11.73
C GLY A 142 6.22 -6.63 -10.42
N GLY A 143 6.64 -5.43 -10.03
CA GLY A 143 6.12 -4.69 -8.87
C GLY A 143 4.91 -3.80 -9.20
N PRO A 144 4.48 -2.93 -8.25
CA PRO A 144 3.31 -2.07 -8.44
C PRO A 144 3.34 -1.23 -9.73
N GLY A 145 4.45 -0.51 -9.98
CA GLY A 145 4.56 0.34 -11.17
C GLY A 145 4.65 -0.44 -12.48
N GLY A 146 5.47 -1.50 -12.52
CA GLY A 146 5.65 -2.31 -13.73
C GLY A 146 4.39 -3.05 -14.16
N MET A 147 3.68 -3.69 -13.22
CA MET A 147 2.42 -4.37 -13.53
C MET A 147 1.32 -3.40 -13.95
N ALA A 148 1.21 -2.24 -13.30
CA ALA A 148 0.23 -1.23 -13.65
C ALA A 148 0.47 -0.68 -15.07
N SER A 149 1.72 -0.30 -15.37
CA SER A 149 2.11 0.18 -16.69
C SER A 149 1.88 -0.86 -17.79
N ALA A 150 2.29 -2.12 -17.55
CA ALA A 150 2.12 -3.20 -18.52
C ALA A 150 0.64 -3.47 -18.85
N LYS A 151 -0.23 -3.52 -17.84
CA LYS A 151 -1.67 -3.73 -18.04
C LYS A 151 -2.35 -2.56 -18.75
N GLU A 152 -1.99 -1.33 -18.36
CA GLU A 152 -2.52 -0.12 -18.99
C GLU A 152 -2.10 -0.05 -20.47
N ALA A 153 -0.82 -0.31 -20.79
CA ALA A 153 -0.32 -0.33 -22.16
C ALA A 153 -1.05 -1.40 -23.02
N ALA A 154 -1.20 -2.61 -22.49
CA ALA A 154 -1.91 -3.68 -23.18
C ALA A 154 -3.38 -3.36 -23.43
N SER A 155 -4.03 -2.58 -22.54
CA SER A 155 -5.41 -2.13 -22.72
C SER A 155 -5.58 -1.16 -23.91
N HIS A 156 -4.50 -0.49 -24.32
CA HIS A 156 -4.45 0.41 -25.48
C HIS A 156 -3.84 -0.27 -26.72
N GLY A 157 -3.77 -1.61 -26.73
CA GLY A 157 -3.41 -2.40 -27.92
C GLY A 157 -1.92 -2.74 -28.06
N ALA A 158 -1.06 -2.28 -27.15
CA ALA A 158 0.37 -2.60 -27.19
C ALA A 158 0.60 -4.11 -26.95
N LYS A 159 1.53 -4.71 -27.70
CA LYS A 159 2.06 -6.03 -27.40
C LYS A 159 3.10 -5.90 -26.29
N VAL A 160 2.78 -6.43 -25.10
CA VAL A 160 3.58 -6.21 -23.89
C VAL A 160 4.24 -7.50 -23.38
N LEU A 161 5.52 -7.38 -23.02
CA LEU A 161 6.30 -8.37 -22.28
C LEU A 161 6.70 -7.81 -20.92
N LEU A 162 6.44 -8.56 -19.85
CA LEU A 162 6.87 -8.23 -18.50
C LEU A 162 7.81 -9.30 -17.95
N PHE A 163 8.99 -8.87 -17.53
CA PHE A 163 9.95 -9.66 -16.76
C PHE A 163 9.80 -9.38 -15.27
N ASP A 164 9.86 -10.43 -14.46
CA ASP A 164 10.04 -10.31 -13.01
C ASP A 164 10.98 -11.42 -12.54
N PHE A 165 11.87 -11.10 -11.62
CA PHE A 165 12.72 -12.08 -10.96
C PHE A 165 13.13 -11.58 -9.58
N VAL A 166 12.92 -12.43 -8.56
CA VAL A 166 13.27 -12.11 -7.18
C VAL A 166 14.66 -12.66 -6.88
N LYS A 167 15.66 -11.77 -6.87
CA LYS A 167 16.99 -12.09 -6.34
C LYS A 167 16.85 -12.41 -4.84
N PRO A 168 17.35 -13.57 -4.35
CA PRO A 168 17.22 -13.91 -2.93
C PRO A 168 17.78 -12.82 -2.01
N SER A 169 17.22 -12.69 -0.80
CA SER A 169 17.78 -11.81 0.24
C SER A 169 19.16 -12.30 0.72
N SER A 170 19.81 -11.54 1.61
CA SER A 170 21.03 -11.97 2.29
C SER A 170 20.88 -13.31 3.02
N GLN A 171 19.67 -13.62 3.48
CA GLN A 171 19.33 -14.86 4.17
C GLN A 171 18.68 -15.92 3.25
N GLY A 172 18.67 -15.68 1.93
CA GLY A 172 18.16 -16.60 0.93
C GLY A 172 16.63 -16.61 0.78
N ALA A 173 15.91 -15.67 1.41
CA ALA A 173 14.46 -15.54 1.26
C ALA A 173 14.11 -15.10 -0.18
N LYS A 174 13.02 -15.67 -0.71
CA LYS A 174 12.49 -15.38 -2.04
C LYS A 174 10.96 -15.51 -2.03
N TRP A 175 10.30 -14.83 -2.95
CA TRP A 175 8.84 -14.75 -3.04
C TRP A 175 8.34 -14.75 -4.48
N GLY A 176 7.02 -14.63 -4.67
CA GLY A 176 6.37 -14.63 -5.99
C GLY A 176 6.24 -13.24 -6.63
N ILE A 177 5.59 -13.16 -7.79
CA ILE A 177 5.35 -11.88 -8.48
C ILE A 177 4.54 -10.90 -7.63
N GLY A 178 4.71 -9.59 -7.84
CA GLY A 178 3.97 -8.53 -7.15
C GLY A 178 4.88 -7.47 -6.52
N GLY A 179 6.20 -7.70 -6.58
CA GLY A 179 7.22 -6.81 -6.02
C GLY A 179 7.18 -6.72 -4.50
N THR A 180 7.87 -5.70 -3.96
CA THR A 180 8.06 -5.48 -2.52
C THR A 180 6.72 -5.36 -1.78
N CYS A 181 5.82 -4.48 -2.26
CA CYS A 181 4.57 -4.13 -1.57
C CYS A 181 3.72 -5.36 -1.19
N VAL A 182 3.56 -6.30 -2.11
CA VAL A 182 2.71 -7.49 -1.94
C VAL A 182 3.37 -8.52 -1.03
N ASN A 183 4.68 -8.71 -1.16
CA ASN A 183 5.36 -9.88 -0.60
C ASN A 183 6.12 -9.60 0.69
N VAL A 184 6.75 -8.43 0.79
CA VAL A 184 7.70 -8.08 1.87
C VAL A 184 7.59 -6.60 2.27
N GLY A 185 6.41 -6.02 2.10
CA GLY A 185 6.14 -4.60 2.27
C GLY A 185 4.74 -4.36 2.83
N CYS A 186 4.01 -3.41 2.21
CA CYS A 186 2.75 -2.89 2.72
C CYS A 186 1.74 -3.96 3.17
N VAL A 187 1.54 -5.02 2.37
CA VAL A 187 0.53 -6.07 2.66
C VAL A 187 0.89 -6.85 3.94
N PRO A 188 2.01 -7.61 4.02
CA PRO A 188 2.34 -8.33 5.24
C PRO A 188 2.58 -7.40 6.43
N LYS A 189 3.16 -6.22 6.21
CA LYS A 189 3.36 -5.21 7.26
C LYS A 189 2.03 -4.83 7.89
N LYS A 190 0.99 -4.49 7.10
CA LYS A 190 -0.31 -4.08 7.65
C LYS A 190 -1.04 -5.26 8.32
N LEU A 191 -0.88 -6.48 7.81
CA LEU A 191 -1.45 -7.68 8.45
C LEU A 191 -0.79 -7.99 9.80
N MET A 192 0.53 -7.86 9.91
CA MET A 192 1.25 -8.03 11.19
C MET A 192 0.98 -6.88 12.16
N HIS A 193 0.86 -5.64 11.67
CA HIS A 193 0.38 -4.49 12.44
C HIS A 193 -1.01 -4.74 13.02
N TYR A 194 -1.95 -5.24 12.22
CA TYR A 194 -3.29 -5.60 12.69
C TYR A 194 -3.25 -6.66 13.81
N ALA A 195 -2.40 -7.68 13.67
CA ALA A 195 -2.19 -8.67 14.73
C ALA A 195 -1.58 -8.06 16.01
N GLY A 196 -0.64 -7.13 15.85
CA GLY A 196 -0.08 -6.34 16.94
C GLY A 196 -1.15 -5.52 17.67
N ASN A 197 -1.93 -4.72 16.93
CA ASN A 197 -3.02 -3.93 17.49
C ASN A 197 -4.05 -4.79 18.23
N MET A 198 -4.41 -5.96 17.69
CA MET A 198 -5.27 -6.92 18.38
C MET A 198 -4.67 -7.38 19.71
N GLY A 199 -3.35 -7.67 19.73
CA GLY A 199 -2.63 -7.99 20.96
C GLY A 199 -2.69 -6.87 22.00
N THR A 200 -2.51 -5.61 21.57
CA THR A 200 -2.65 -4.43 22.43
C THR A 200 -4.07 -4.28 22.98
N LEU A 201 -5.11 -4.44 22.15
CA LEU A 201 -6.51 -4.40 22.58
C LEU A 201 -6.81 -5.44 23.65
N PHE A 202 -6.36 -6.68 23.45
CA PHE A 202 -6.57 -7.73 24.43
C PHE A 202 -5.83 -7.43 25.74
N LYS A 203 -4.55 -7.07 25.68
CA LYS A 203 -3.74 -6.84 26.89
C LYS A 203 -4.18 -5.61 27.69
N ASN A 204 -4.58 -4.53 27.02
CA ASN A 204 -4.70 -3.23 27.67
C ASN A 204 -6.16 -2.77 27.86
N ASP A 205 -7.07 -3.17 26.97
CA ASP A 205 -8.40 -2.54 26.90
C ASP A 205 -9.52 -3.51 27.26
N SER A 206 -9.39 -4.75 26.81
CA SER A 206 -10.51 -5.70 26.78
C SER A 206 -11.17 -5.94 28.15
N GLU A 207 -10.38 -6.01 29.22
CA GLU A 207 -10.89 -6.19 30.59
C GLU A 207 -11.72 -4.99 31.07
N LYS A 208 -11.30 -3.76 30.73
CA LYS A 208 -12.05 -2.53 31.06
C LYS A 208 -13.37 -2.45 30.31
N TYR A 209 -13.45 -3.08 29.15
CA TYR A 209 -14.68 -3.26 28.38
C TYR A 209 -15.47 -4.53 28.72
N GLY A 210 -15.09 -5.26 29.78
CA GLY A 210 -15.86 -6.38 30.33
C GLY A 210 -15.56 -7.76 29.72
N TRP A 211 -14.51 -7.90 28.92
CA TRP A 211 -14.05 -9.21 28.44
C TRP A 211 -13.20 -9.92 29.48
N ASN A 212 -13.32 -11.25 29.53
CA ASN A 212 -12.50 -12.09 30.40
C ASN A 212 -11.99 -13.31 29.61
N PHE A 213 -10.69 -13.56 29.68
CA PHE A 213 -10.03 -14.73 29.11
C PHE A 213 -8.79 -15.06 29.93
N ASN A 214 -8.38 -16.33 29.90
CA ASN A 214 -7.18 -16.80 30.58
C ASN A 214 -6.12 -17.24 29.56
N ASN A 215 -4.83 -17.11 29.92
CA ASN A 215 -3.69 -17.63 29.16
C ASN A 215 -3.56 -17.09 27.72
N LEU A 216 -3.71 -15.78 27.52
CA LEU A 216 -3.48 -15.14 26.22
C LEU A 216 -2.04 -15.39 25.73
N LYS A 217 -1.90 -16.07 24.59
CA LYS A 217 -0.61 -16.33 23.93
C LYS A 217 -0.74 -16.10 22.43
N HIS A 218 0.29 -15.52 21.85
CA HIS A 218 0.39 -15.34 20.41
C HIS A 218 1.29 -16.41 19.79
N ASP A 219 0.85 -17.05 18.71
CA ASP A 219 1.65 -18.02 17.94
C ASP A 219 2.13 -17.42 16.61
N TRP A 220 3.44 -17.17 16.54
CA TRP A 220 4.09 -16.57 15.37
C TRP A 220 3.90 -17.38 14.08
N ASN A 221 3.97 -18.70 14.16
CA ASN A 221 3.90 -19.56 12.99
C ASN A 221 2.50 -19.57 12.37
N THR A 222 1.45 -19.50 13.18
CA THR A 222 0.07 -19.34 12.74
C THR A 222 -0.14 -18.00 12.05
N LEU A 223 0.42 -16.91 12.60
CA LEU A 223 0.40 -15.59 11.96
C LEU A 223 1.09 -15.63 10.59
N VAL A 224 2.34 -16.09 10.54
CA VAL A 224 3.10 -16.19 9.28
C VAL A 224 2.39 -17.09 8.28
N GLY A 225 1.85 -18.24 8.71
CA GLY A 225 1.08 -19.14 7.84
C GLY A 225 -0.15 -18.47 7.22
N THR A 226 -0.86 -17.65 8.00
CA THR A 226 -2.01 -16.86 7.53
C THR A 226 -1.58 -15.80 6.53
N VAL A 227 -0.57 -15.00 6.87
CA VAL A 227 -0.02 -13.93 6.02
C VAL A 227 0.49 -14.49 4.69
N GLN A 228 1.33 -15.54 4.73
CA GLN A 228 1.88 -16.16 3.54
C GLN A 228 0.82 -16.83 2.65
N SER A 229 -0.28 -17.31 3.24
CA SER A 229 -1.40 -17.84 2.46
C SER A 229 -2.13 -16.73 1.69
N HIS A 230 -2.31 -15.56 2.30
CA HIS A 230 -2.88 -14.40 1.62
C HIS A 230 -1.95 -13.90 0.50
N ILE A 231 -0.65 -13.77 0.76
CA ILE A 231 0.35 -13.36 -0.24
C ILE A 231 0.34 -14.28 -1.46
N ARG A 232 0.34 -15.61 -1.26
CA ARG A 232 0.29 -16.58 -2.36
C ARG A 232 -0.98 -16.44 -3.21
N SER A 233 -2.11 -16.13 -2.58
CA SER A 233 -3.36 -15.82 -3.31
C SER A 233 -3.21 -14.58 -4.17
N LEU A 234 -2.59 -13.52 -3.65
CA LEU A 234 -2.30 -12.30 -4.42
C LEU A 234 -1.33 -12.58 -5.57
N ASN A 235 -0.23 -13.31 -5.35
CA ASN A 235 0.71 -13.66 -6.42
C ASN A 235 -0.02 -14.37 -7.58
N PHE A 236 -0.87 -15.34 -7.26
CA PHE A 236 -1.68 -16.04 -8.26
C PHE A 236 -2.64 -15.07 -8.99
N SER A 237 -3.34 -14.22 -8.24
CA SER A 237 -4.25 -13.23 -8.81
C SER A 237 -3.55 -12.25 -9.75
N TYR A 238 -2.34 -11.78 -9.41
CA TYR A 238 -1.54 -10.91 -10.29
C TYR A 238 -1.12 -11.62 -11.58
N MET A 239 -0.67 -12.87 -11.50
CA MET A 239 -0.36 -13.66 -12.70
C MET A 239 -1.59 -13.83 -13.61
N VAL A 240 -2.76 -14.14 -13.02
CA VAL A 240 -4.02 -14.25 -13.77
C VAL A 240 -4.39 -12.90 -14.38
N GLY A 241 -4.24 -11.80 -13.64
CA GLY A 241 -4.49 -10.44 -14.12
C GLY A 241 -3.65 -10.08 -15.34
N LEU A 242 -2.35 -10.38 -15.34
CA LEU A 242 -1.47 -10.17 -16.49
C LEU A 242 -1.91 -11.00 -17.70
N LYS A 243 -2.23 -12.28 -17.48
CA LYS A 243 -2.72 -13.18 -18.54
C LYS A 243 -4.03 -12.69 -19.16
N SER A 244 -4.99 -12.26 -18.33
CA SER A 244 -6.28 -11.72 -18.80
C SER A 244 -6.11 -10.43 -19.59
N SER A 245 -5.13 -9.60 -19.23
CA SER A 245 -4.74 -8.41 -19.99
C SER A 245 -3.86 -8.71 -21.22
N LYS A 246 -3.64 -9.98 -21.58
CA LYS A 246 -2.78 -10.43 -22.70
C LYS A 246 -1.32 -9.97 -22.58
N VAL A 247 -0.85 -9.69 -21.37
CA VAL A 247 0.58 -9.41 -21.11
C VAL A 247 1.33 -10.73 -21.03
N LYS A 248 2.39 -10.88 -21.83
CA LYS A 248 3.29 -12.03 -21.67
C LYS A 248 4.12 -11.82 -20.41
N TYR A 249 4.06 -12.79 -19.50
CA TYR A 249 4.90 -12.81 -18.31
C TYR A 249 6.04 -13.83 -18.47
N ILE A 250 7.26 -13.40 -18.13
CA ILE A 250 8.43 -14.28 -18.00
C ILE A 250 9.03 -14.11 -16.60
N ASN A 251 9.12 -15.22 -15.87
CA ASN A 251 9.96 -15.29 -14.67
C ASN A 251 11.42 -15.46 -15.10
N GLY A 252 12.13 -14.36 -15.23
CA GLY A 252 13.48 -14.34 -15.77
C GLY A 252 14.26 -13.11 -15.35
N LEU A 253 15.55 -13.32 -15.04
CA LEU A 253 16.46 -12.26 -14.68
C LEU A 253 16.87 -11.52 -15.95
N ALA A 254 16.38 -10.29 -16.12
CA ALA A 254 16.56 -9.48 -17.31
C ALA A 254 17.57 -8.34 -17.10
N LYS A 255 18.28 -7.97 -18.16
CA LYS A 255 19.20 -6.84 -18.22
C LYS A 255 19.15 -6.17 -19.60
N LEU A 256 19.57 -4.91 -19.68
CA LEU A 256 19.62 -4.18 -20.95
C LEU A 256 20.85 -4.62 -21.74
N LYS A 257 20.67 -5.13 -22.96
CA LYS A 257 21.78 -5.46 -23.85
C LYS A 257 22.17 -4.25 -24.70
N ASP A 258 21.17 -3.52 -25.20
CA ASP A 258 21.29 -2.24 -25.89
C ASP A 258 20.01 -1.42 -25.68
N LYS A 259 19.88 -0.27 -26.36
CA LYS A 259 18.75 0.65 -26.19
C LYS A 259 17.38 0.02 -26.49
N ASN A 260 17.29 -1.00 -27.34
CA ASN A 260 16.04 -1.64 -27.76
C ASN A 260 16.00 -3.16 -27.46
N THR A 261 17.09 -3.75 -26.96
CA THR A 261 17.19 -5.19 -26.71
C THR A 261 17.38 -5.49 -25.22
N VAL A 262 16.54 -6.38 -24.71
CA VAL A 262 16.65 -6.95 -23.36
C VAL A 262 17.16 -8.38 -23.48
N SER A 263 18.22 -8.70 -22.74
CA SER A 263 18.65 -10.09 -22.56
C SER A 263 18.18 -10.63 -21.21
N TYR A 264 17.89 -11.93 -21.15
CA TYR A 264 17.32 -12.54 -19.95
C TYR A 264 17.72 -14.00 -19.76
N HIS A 265 17.64 -14.43 -18.51
CA HIS A 265 17.91 -15.79 -18.06
C HIS A 265 16.65 -16.37 -17.41
N LEU A 266 16.10 -17.45 -17.98
CA LEU A 266 14.89 -18.08 -17.47
C LEU A 266 15.12 -18.62 -16.06
N LYS A 267 14.26 -18.23 -15.11
CA LYS A 267 14.36 -18.64 -13.70
C LYS A 267 15.74 -18.39 -13.05
N GLY A 268 16.51 -17.46 -13.60
CA GLY A 268 17.87 -17.12 -13.13
C GLY A 268 18.96 -18.11 -13.57
N ASP A 269 18.66 -19.06 -14.45
CA ASP A 269 19.65 -20.00 -14.99
C ASP A 269 20.57 -19.31 -16.01
N THR A 270 21.83 -19.12 -15.63
CA THR A 270 22.84 -18.43 -16.44
C THR A 270 23.44 -19.28 -17.55
N SER A 271 23.01 -20.54 -17.72
CA SER A 271 23.51 -21.43 -18.78
C SER A 271 23.07 -21.00 -20.18
N LYS A 272 21.92 -20.32 -20.29
CA LYS A 272 21.36 -19.85 -21.55
C LYS A 272 20.83 -18.43 -21.43
N GLU A 273 21.43 -17.52 -22.17
CA GLU A 273 20.95 -16.15 -22.36
C GLU A 273 20.05 -16.08 -23.60
N GLU A 274 18.84 -15.57 -23.42
CA GLU A 274 17.92 -15.26 -24.52
C GLU A 274 17.81 -13.74 -24.70
N CYS A 275 17.39 -13.29 -25.88
CA CYS A 275 17.24 -11.87 -26.20
C CYS A 275 15.86 -11.60 -26.81
N VAL A 276 15.34 -10.40 -26.57
CA VAL A 276 14.07 -9.93 -27.12
C VAL A 276 14.14 -8.42 -27.34
N THR A 277 13.49 -7.93 -28.38
CA THR A 277 13.51 -6.52 -28.77
C THR A 277 12.20 -5.80 -28.45
N GLY A 278 12.29 -4.53 -28.07
CA GLY A 278 11.17 -3.69 -27.67
C GLY A 278 11.28 -2.27 -28.23
N LYS A 279 10.16 -1.72 -28.72
CA LYS A 279 10.11 -0.31 -29.13
C LYS A 279 10.41 0.62 -27.95
N TYR A 280 9.71 0.41 -26.83
CA TYR A 280 9.92 1.09 -25.57
C TYR A 280 10.28 0.11 -24.45
N ILE A 281 11.10 0.54 -23.49
CA ILE A 281 11.50 -0.25 -22.33
C ILE A 281 11.20 0.54 -21.05
N LEU A 282 10.56 -0.10 -20.08
CA LEU A 282 10.36 0.46 -18.74
C LEU A 282 11.17 -0.32 -17.70
N VAL A 283 11.96 0.39 -16.91
CA VAL A 283 12.66 -0.13 -15.73
C VAL A 283 11.84 0.19 -14.48
N ALA A 284 11.38 -0.85 -13.79
CA ALA A 284 10.55 -0.77 -12.60
C ALA A 284 10.98 -1.81 -11.54
N THR A 285 12.30 -1.97 -11.37
CA THR A 285 12.92 -3.00 -10.50
C THR A 285 12.81 -2.70 -9.01
N GLY A 286 12.44 -1.47 -8.64
CA GLY A 286 12.23 -1.05 -7.25
C GLY A 286 13.54 -0.98 -6.45
N CYS A 287 13.43 -1.16 -5.13
CA CYS A 287 14.56 -1.07 -4.21
C CYS A 287 14.66 -2.30 -3.29
N ARG A 288 15.88 -2.57 -2.79
CA ARG A 288 16.18 -3.63 -1.81
C ARG A 288 16.72 -3.04 -0.49
N PRO A 289 16.54 -3.72 0.66
CA PRO A 289 17.08 -3.25 1.93
C PRO A 289 18.60 -3.12 1.88
N ASN A 290 19.13 -2.08 2.53
CA ASN A 290 20.58 -1.89 2.66
C ASN A 290 21.07 -2.41 4.01
N ILE A 291 22.07 -3.29 3.99
CA ILE A 291 22.85 -3.70 5.17
C ILE A 291 24.21 -3.01 5.07
N PRO A 292 24.73 -2.38 6.15
CA PRO A 292 25.99 -1.66 6.10
C PRO A 292 27.18 -2.60 5.83
N ASP A 293 28.11 -2.14 5.00
CA ASP A 293 29.35 -2.88 4.68
C ASP A 293 30.41 -2.73 5.80
N ASP A 294 30.34 -1.65 6.57
CA ASP A 294 31.29 -1.29 7.63
C ASP A 294 31.03 -2.03 8.96
N VAL A 295 29.96 -2.83 9.06
CA VAL A 295 29.62 -3.60 10.26
C VAL A 295 29.90 -5.08 10.04
N ILE A 296 30.95 -5.58 10.70
CA ILE A 296 31.38 -6.98 10.60
C ILE A 296 30.26 -7.92 11.07
N GLY A 297 29.95 -8.95 10.27
CA GLY A 297 28.93 -9.94 10.58
C GLY A 297 27.49 -9.49 10.27
N ALA A 298 27.27 -8.26 9.82
CA ALA A 298 25.92 -7.74 9.58
C ALA A 298 25.20 -8.49 8.45
N LYS A 299 25.84 -8.68 7.29
CA LYS A 299 25.20 -9.35 6.14
C LYS A 299 24.91 -10.83 6.42
N GLU A 300 25.78 -11.47 7.18
CA GLU A 300 25.72 -12.90 7.47
C GLU A 300 24.69 -13.23 8.56
N LEU A 301 24.60 -12.40 9.61
CA LEU A 301 23.84 -12.73 10.81
C LEU A 301 22.53 -11.96 10.97
N SER A 302 22.36 -10.83 10.28
CA SER A 302 21.14 -10.03 10.39
C SER A 302 20.12 -10.36 9.30
N ILE A 303 18.86 -10.12 9.64
CA ILE A 303 17.73 -10.17 8.72
C ILE A 303 17.33 -8.75 8.30
N THR A 304 16.43 -8.64 7.33
CA THR A 304 15.85 -7.37 6.87
C THR A 304 14.33 -7.49 6.77
N SER A 305 13.67 -6.43 6.26
CA SER A 305 12.24 -6.49 5.89
C SER A 305 11.92 -7.61 4.91
N ASP A 306 12.89 -8.01 4.07
CA ASP A 306 12.68 -9.07 3.07
C ASP A 306 12.49 -10.46 3.71
N ASP A 307 12.91 -10.62 4.97
CA ASP A 307 12.97 -11.91 5.67
C ASP A 307 11.88 -12.03 6.74
N ILE A 308 11.64 -10.95 7.50
CA ILE A 308 10.80 -10.97 8.72
C ILE A 308 9.40 -11.52 8.48
N PHE A 309 8.78 -11.20 7.35
CA PHE A 309 7.38 -11.57 7.08
C PHE A 309 7.19 -13.06 6.74
N SER A 310 8.28 -13.80 6.53
CA SER A 310 8.29 -15.24 6.24
C SER A 310 9.17 -16.04 7.20
N LEU A 311 9.64 -15.40 8.28
CA LEU A 311 10.57 -16.00 9.23
C LEU A 311 9.93 -17.22 9.91
N LYS A 312 10.60 -18.36 9.84
CA LYS A 312 10.09 -19.66 10.35
C LYS A 312 10.15 -19.83 11.87
N ARG A 313 10.93 -18.99 12.54
CA ARG A 313 11.06 -18.96 13.99
C ARG A 313 10.49 -17.64 14.50
N THR A 314 10.02 -17.64 15.75
CA THR A 314 9.70 -16.38 16.43
C THR A 314 10.95 -15.49 16.48
N PRO A 315 10.83 -14.17 16.24
CA PRO A 315 11.95 -13.24 16.33
C PRO A 315 12.62 -13.22 17.71
N GLY A 316 11.87 -13.50 18.79
CA GLY A 316 12.40 -13.46 20.16
C GLY A 316 12.85 -12.05 20.56
N LYS A 317 13.87 -11.94 21.40
CA LYS A 317 14.49 -10.67 21.74
C LYS A 317 15.14 -10.06 20.48
N THR A 318 14.65 -8.91 20.04
CA THR A 318 14.97 -8.35 18.72
C THR A 318 15.60 -6.97 18.82
N LEU A 319 16.78 -6.81 18.20
CA LEU A 319 17.37 -5.50 17.91
C LEU A 319 16.94 -5.05 16.52
N VAL A 320 16.28 -3.90 16.42
CA VAL A 320 16.01 -3.22 15.16
C VAL A 320 17.01 -2.08 14.98
N VAL A 321 17.81 -2.13 13.92
CA VAL A 321 18.80 -1.10 13.62
C VAL A 321 18.27 -0.18 12.54
N GLY A 322 18.04 1.08 12.89
CA GLY A 322 17.45 2.08 12.01
C GLY A 322 16.26 2.79 12.65
N ALA A 323 15.86 3.89 12.02
CA ALA A 323 14.82 4.78 12.53
C ALA A 323 13.87 5.27 11.41
N SER A 324 13.80 4.50 10.33
CA SER A 324 12.85 4.71 9.23
C SER A 324 11.44 4.27 9.64
N TYR A 325 10.43 4.57 8.82
CA TYR A 325 9.08 4.05 9.04
C TYR A 325 9.08 2.51 9.09
N VAL A 326 9.85 1.82 8.24
CA VAL A 326 9.97 0.35 8.28
C VAL A 326 10.51 -0.14 9.62
N ALA A 327 11.52 0.55 10.17
CA ALA A 327 12.11 0.19 11.45
C ALA A 327 11.08 0.29 12.59
N LEU A 328 10.37 1.42 12.67
CA LEU A 328 9.40 1.67 13.73
C LEU A 328 8.16 0.78 13.61
N GLU A 329 7.66 0.55 12.39
CA GLU A 329 6.52 -0.34 12.14
C GLU A 329 6.84 -1.78 12.55
N CYS A 330 8.02 -2.29 12.16
CA CYS A 330 8.47 -3.63 12.55
C CYS A 330 8.66 -3.75 14.06
N ALA A 331 9.35 -2.78 14.68
CA ALA A 331 9.55 -2.79 16.12
C ALA A 331 8.22 -2.74 16.88
N GLY A 332 7.28 -1.92 16.40
CA GLY A 332 5.96 -1.75 16.97
C GLY A 332 5.16 -3.04 17.00
N PHE A 333 4.93 -3.67 15.84
CA PHE A 333 4.13 -4.90 15.83
C PHE A 333 4.83 -6.04 16.59
N LEU A 334 6.16 -6.14 16.54
CA LEU A 334 6.90 -7.17 17.29
C LEU A 334 6.70 -7.02 18.80
N ASN A 335 6.80 -5.80 19.31
CA ASN A 335 6.56 -5.50 20.72
C ASN A 335 5.10 -5.80 21.12
N SER A 336 4.12 -5.34 20.34
CA SER A 336 2.70 -5.64 20.60
C SER A 336 2.39 -7.14 20.63
N LEU A 337 3.07 -7.93 19.78
CA LEU A 337 2.99 -9.39 19.76
C LEU A 337 3.70 -10.08 20.94
N GLY A 338 4.46 -9.33 21.75
CA GLY A 338 5.10 -9.81 22.99
C GLY A 338 6.61 -10.04 22.90
N CYS A 339 7.28 -9.61 21.82
CA CYS A 339 8.75 -9.64 21.76
C CYS A 339 9.37 -8.52 22.61
N ASP A 340 10.53 -8.80 23.22
CA ASP A 340 11.39 -7.75 23.78
C ASP A 340 12.14 -7.07 22.63
N VAL A 341 11.89 -5.78 22.44
CA VAL A 341 12.34 -5.03 21.26
C VAL A 341 13.16 -3.82 21.68
N THR A 342 14.34 -3.71 21.09
CA THR A 342 15.21 -2.55 21.20
C THR A 342 15.43 -1.93 19.82
N ILE A 343 15.35 -0.60 19.71
CA ILE A 343 15.63 0.15 18.48
C ILE A 343 16.92 0.93 18.66
N SER A 344 17.90 0.68 17.78
CA SER A 344 19.13 1.47 17.69
C SER A 344 18.97 2.61 16.68
N VAL A 345 19.06 3.84 17.17
CA VAL A 345 18.81 5.08 16.42
C VAL A 345 20.09 5.91 16.35
N ARG A 346 20.53 6.28 15.14
CA ARG A 346 21.73 7.11 14.95
C ARG A 346 21.58 8.52 15.55
N SER A 347 20.44 9.16 15.33
CA SER A 347 20.21 10.56 15.71
C SER A 347 18.72 10.82 15.97
N ILE A 348 17.94 11.11 14.92
CA ILE A 348 16.49 11.32 14.99
C ILE A 348 15.72 10.16 14.37
N ILE A 349 14.46 10.02 14.73
CA ILE A 349 13.52 9.08 14.12
C ILE A 349 12.72 9.75 12.99
N LEU A 350 12.24 8.95 12.04
CA LEU A 350 11.43 9.40 10.90
C LEU A 350 12.02 10.65 10.21
N ARG A 351 13.32 10.60 9.90
CA ARG A 351 13.99 11.70 9.18
C ARG A 351 13.20 12.05 7.92
N GLY A 352 12.93 13.34 7.74
CA GLY A 352 12.14 13.86 6.62
C GLY A 352 10.64 14.00 6.90
N PHE A 353 10.16 13.58 8.08
CA PHE A 353 8.80 13.83 8.55
C PHE A 353 8.78 14.92 9.64
N ASP A 354 7.59 15.49 9.87
CA ASP A 354 7.33 16.40 11.00
C ASP A 354 7.79 15.79 12.33
N GLN A 355 8.70 16.50 13.00
CA GLN A 355 9.43 15.96 14.16
C GLN A 355 8.59 15.99 15.44
N GLN A 356 7.59 16.87 15.54
CA GLN A 356 6.64 16.83 16.65
C GLN A 356 5.81 15.53 16.58
N CYS A 357 5.31 15.18 15.40
CA CYS A 357 4.57 13.94 15.18
C CYS A 357 5.47 12.72 15.40
N ALA A 358 6.71 12.75 14.90
CA ALA A 358 7.67 11.67 15.11
C ALA A 358 7.93 11.43 16.61
N ASN A 359 8.25 12.48 17.37
CA ASN A 359 8.51 12.35 18.80
C ASN A 359 7.29 11.82 19.58
N LYS A 360 6.07 12.17 19.17
CA LYS A 360 4.85 11.61 19.78
C LYS A 360 4.73 10.10 19.54
N ILE A 361 5.06 9.63 18.34
CA ILE A 361 5.12 8.18 18.03
C ILE A 361 6.17 7.48 18.90
N LYS A 362 7.38 8.06 19.01
CA LYS A 362 8.45 7.51 19.86
C LYS A 362 7.98 7.35 21.30
N LEU A 363 7.43 8.43 21.87
CA LEU A 363 6.93 8.43 23.25
C LEU A 363 5.89 7.32 23.45
N PHE A 364 4.92 7.21 22.55
CA PHE A 364 3.91 6.14 22.62
C PHE A 364 4.55 4.75 22.57
N MET A 365 5.53 4.51 21.70
CA MET A 365 6.22 3.22 21.62
C MET A 365 7.04 2.90 22.88
N GLU A 366 7.69 3.91 23.48
CA GLU A 366 8.40 3.77 24.75
C GLU A 366 7.44 3.40 25.89
N GLU A 367 6.30 4.09 25.97
CA GLU A 367 5.24 3.82 26.95
C GLU A 367 4.57 2.45 26.78
N GLN A 368 4.72 1.80 25.62
CA GLN A 368 4.30 0.41 25.38
C GLN A 368 5.42 -0.63 25.60
N GLY A 369 6.65 -0.19 25.90
CA GLY A 369 7.76 -1.05 26.33
C GLY A 369 8.86 -1.28 25.30
N VAL A 370 8.84 -0.57 24.16
CA VAL A 370 9.96 -0.55 23.21
C VAL A 370 11.12 0.26 23.78
N THR A 371 12.33 -0.30 23.77
CA THR A 371 13.53 0.41 24.24
C THR A 371 14.19 1.17 23.09
N PHE A 372 14.56 2.45 23.27
CA PHE A 372 15.32 3.23 22.27
C PHE A 372 16.76 3.49 22.72
N MET A 373 17.72 3.03 21.93
CA MET A 373 19.15 3.32 22.08
C MET A 373 19.55 4.44 21.10
N THR A 374 19.55 5.69 21.58
CA THR A 374 19.88 6.87 20.75
C THR A 374 21.38 7.15 20.74
N GLY A 375 21.97 7.35 19.56
CA GLY A 375 23.41 7.57 19.37
C GLY A 375 24.26 6.29 19.46
N VAL A 376 23.64 5.16 19.82
CA VAL A 376 24.33 3.88 20.03
C VAL A 376 24.06 2.95 18.85
N LEU A 377 25.09 2.63 18.07
CA LEU A 377 25.00 1.85 16.84
C LEU A 377 25.86 0.57 16.92
N PRO A 378 25.46 -0.53 16.28
CA PRO A 378 26.27 -1.74 16.19
C PRO A 378 27.55 -1.50 15.36
N LYS A 379 28.69 -1.98 15.86
CA LYS A 379 29.98 -2.05 15.16
C LYS A 379 30.32 -3.47 14.68
N LYS A 380 29.84 -4.50 15.38
CA LYS A 380 30.10 -5.91 15.05
C LYS A 380 28.99 -6.81 15.56
N LEU A 381 28.62 -7.81 14.77
CA LEU A 381 27.76 -8.92 15.16
C LEU A 381 28.59 -10.21 15.20
N THR A 382 28.45 -10.98 16.27
CA THR A 382 29.10 -12.29 16.43
C THR A 382 28.03 -13.34 16.73
N LYS A 383 28.11 -14.50 16.08
CA LYS A 383 27.22 -15.61 16.40
C LYS A 383 27.63 -16.24 17.73
N GLU A 384 26.66 -16.42 18.63
CA GLU A 384 26.85 -17.05 19.94
C GLU A 384 25.74 -18.10 20.14
N ASN A 385 26.07 -19.37 19.86
CA ASN A 385 25.09 -20.46 19.77
C ASN A 385 23.94 -20.12 18.78
N ASP A 386 22.70 -20.13 19.24
CA ASP A 386 21.49 -19.77 18.48
C ASP A 386 21.15 -18.26 18.57
N LYS A 387 22.02 -17.47 19.20
CA LYS A 387 21.84 -16.02 19.39
C LYS A 387 22.95 -15.21 18.70
N ILE A 388 22.80 -13.89 18.76
CA ILE A 388 23.71 -12.92 18.16
C ILE A 388 24.17 -11.96 19.26
N LEU A 389 25.47 -11.93 19.52
CA LEU A 389 26.10 -10.92 20.36
C LEU A 389 26.37 -9.67 19.51
N VAL A 390 25.83 -8.53 19.94
CA VAL A 390 26.01 -7.24 19.29
C VAL A 390 27.01 -6.41 20.09
N HIS A 391 28.06 -5.95 19.43
CA HIS A 391 29.00 -4.97 19.97
C HIS A 391 28.64 -3.59 19.47
N PHE A 392 28.41 -2.65 20.38
CA PHE A 392 28.00 -1.28 20.06
C PHE A 392 29.19 -0.32 20.00
N ASN A 393 28.94 0.89 19.50
CA ASN A 393 29.94 1.93 19.34
C ASN A 393 30.39 2.60 20.64
N ASN A 394 29.62 2.45 21.72
CA ASN A 394 29.92 2.89 23.08
C ASN A 394 30.57 1.79 23.94
N ASP A 395 31.14 0.76 23.30
CA ASP A 395 31.83 -0.38 23.91
C ASP A 395 30.96 -1.30 24.79
N THR A 396 29.64 -1.10 24.79
CA THR A 396 28.70 -2.05 25.41
C THR A 396 28.41 -3.23 24.49
N THR A 397 27.96 -4.34 25.07
CA THR A 397 27.52 -5.53 24.36
C THR A 397 26.19 -6.02 24.86
N GLU A 398 25.39 -6.62 23.98
CA GLU A 398 24.13 -7.25 24.35
C GLU A 398 23.76 -8.38 23.38
N THR A 399 23.17 -9.45 23.91
CA THR A 399 22.76 -10.62 23.13
C THR A 399 21.29 -10.53 22.72
N TYR A 400 21.03 -10.81 21.45
CA TYR A 400 19.71 -10.80 20.81
C TYR A 400 19.44 -12.13 20.09
N ASP A 401 18.18 -12.54 20.02
CA ASP A 401 17.76 -13.69 19.21
C ASP A 401 17.67 -13.32 17.72
N THR A 402 17.38 -12.05 17.41
CA THR A 402 17.28 -11.52 16.05
C THR A 402 17.85 -10.10 15.97
N VAL A 403 18.61 -9.81 14.92
CA VAL A 403 18.98 -8.44 14.52
C VAL A 403 18.34 -8.13 13.18
N LEU A 404 17.55 -7.06 13.10
CA LEU A 404 16.85 -6.61 11.90
C LEU A 404 17.40 -5.26 11.45
N TYR A 405 18.01 -5.21 10.25
CA TYR A 405 18.44 -3.95 9.64
C TYR A 405 17.33 -3.29 8.81
N ALA A 406 17.04 -2.03 9.14
CA ALA A 406 16.04 -1.19 8.47
C ALA A 406 16.56 0.25 8.30
N ILE A 407 17.83 0.39 7.87
CA ILE A 407 18.54 1.67 7.76
C ILE A 407 18.31 2.43 6.44
N GLY A 408 17.55 1.85 5.52
CA GLY A 408 17.26 2.42 4.20
C GLY A 408 17.19 1.35 3.12
N ARG A 409 16.90 1.80 1.90
CA ARG A 409 16.83 0.95 0.71
C ARG A 409 17.65 1.59 -0.41
N LYS A 410 18.21 0.77 -1.29
CA LYS A 410 18.91 1.22 -2.50
C LYS A 410 18.20 0.69 -3.75
N GLY A 411 18.26 1.43 -4.84
CA GLY A 411 17.70 0.99 -6.12
C GLY A 411 18.32 -0.32 -6.60
N ASP A 412 17.47 -1.22 -7.08
CA ASP A 412 17.88 -2.53 -7.59
C ASP A 412 18.33 -2.41 -9.05
N ILE A 413 19.48 -1.77 -9.26
CA ILE A 413 20.10 -1.61 -10.60
C ILE A 413 21.25 -2.58 -10.86
N ASP A 414 21.74 -3.27 -9.83
CA ASP A 414 22.88 -4.18 -9.97
C ASP A 414 22.55 -5.33 -10.93
N GLY A 415 23.37 -5.47 -11.96
CA GLY A 415 23.19 -6.47 -13.02
C GLY A 415 22.22 -6.07 -14.14
N LEU A 416 21.67 -4.84 -14.13
CA LEU A 416 20.85 -4.32 -15.24
C LEU A 416 21.67 -3.82 -16.45
N ASN A 417 22.99 -3.70 -16.29
CA ASN A 417 23.92 -3.28 -17.34
C ASN A 417 23.65 -1.84 -17.85
N LEU A 418 23.25 -0.95 -16.93
CA LEU A 418 22.91 0.46 -17.22
C LEU A 418 24.13 1.26 -17.68
N GLU A 419 25.29 0.94 -17.12
CA GLU A 419 26.58 1.56 -17.39
C GLU A 419 27.00 1.44 -18.86
N LYS A 420 26.70 0.32 -19.52
CA LYS A 420 27.03 0.15 -20.95
C LYS A 420 26.19 1.02 -21.87
N LEU A 421 25.03 1.47 -21.41
CA LEU A 421 24.16 2.39 -22.14
C LEU A 421 24.36 3.85 -21.70
N ASN A 422 25.26 4.11 -20.74
CA ASN A 422 25.45 5.42 -20.13
C ASN A 422 24.13 6.01 -19.58
N ILE A 423 23.27 5.18 -18.97
CA ILE A 423 22.07 5.70 -18.30
C ILE A 423 22.49 6.42 -17.01
N ASN A 424 22.00 7.65 -16.84
CA ASN A 424 22.35 8.49 -15.69
C ASN A 424 21.75 7.92 -14.40
N ILE A 425 22.60 7.69 -13.41
CA ILE A 425 22.23 7.19 -12.09
C ILE A 425 22.79 8.08 -10.98
N ASN A 426 22.08 8.18 -9.86
CA ASN A 426 22.66 8.69 -8.63
C ASN A 426 23.32 7.54 -7.85
N ASN A 427 24.65 7.53 -7.80
CA ASN A 427 25.44 6.49 -7.14
C ASN A 427 25.22 6.38 -5.62
N SER A 428 24.76 7.45 -4.95
CA SER A 428 24.57 7.45 -3.49
C SER A 428 23.36 6.59 -3.06
N ASN A 429 22.30 6.58 -3.88
CA ASN A 429 21.04 5.88 -3.61
C ASN A 429 20.78 4.73 -4.61
N ASN A 430 21.65 4.55 -5.60
CA ASN A 430 21.56 3.54 -6.66
C ASN A 430 20.28 3.69 -7.51
N LYS A 431 19.77 4.92 -7.69
CA LYS A 431 18.53 5.20 -8.44
C LYS A 431 18.80 5.81 -9.80
N ILE A 432 17.89 5.59 -10.73
CA ILE A 432 17.91 6.14 -12.09
C ILE A 432 17.41 7.58 -12.06
N ILE A 433 18.13 8.48 -12.72
CA ILE A 433 17.71 9.87 -12.91
C ILE A 433 16.70 9.89 -14.06
N ALA A 434 15.44 10.16 -13.74
CA ALA A 434 14.36 10.30 -14.70
C ALA A 434 13.69 11.67 -14.57
N ASP A 435 13.21 12.20 -15.70
CA ASP A 435 12.50 13.48 -15.72
C ASP A 435 11.03 13.34 -15.25
N GLN A 436 10.29 14.46 -15.27
CA GLN A 436 8.87 14.49 -14.91
C GLN A 436 7.96 13.61 -15.79
N PHE A 437 8.43 13.20 -16.97
CA PHE A 437 7.73 12.32 -17.90
C PHE A 437 8.14 10.85 -17.72
N SER A 438 8.95 10.54 -16.70
CA SER A 438 9.56 9.23 -16.44
C SER A 438 10.60 8.81 -17.49
N CYS A 439 11.10 9.75 -18.30
CA CYS A 439 12.13 9.49 -19.31
C CYS A 439 13.51 9.44 -18.66
N THR A 440 14.33 8.48 -19.05
CA THR A 440 15.78 8.54 -18.79
C THR A 440 16.47 9.43 -19.83
N ASN A 441 17.80 9.55 -19.77
CA ASN A 441 18.57 10.18 -20.84
C ASN A 441 18.59 9.39 -22.16
N ILE A 442 18.08 8.15 -22.17
CA ILE A 442 17.90 7.33 -23.37
C ILE A 442 16.43 7.42 -23.81
N PRO A 443 16.09 7.98 -24.99
CA PRO A 443 14.73 8.41 -25.34
C PRO A 443 13.63 7.35 -25.30
N ASN A 444 13.98 6.07 -25.40
CA ASN A 444 13.03 4.96 -25.43
C ASN A 444 13.10 4.08 -24.16
N ILE A 445 13.88 4.49 -23.15
CA ILE A 445 13.98 3.83 -21.86
C ILE A 445 13.44 4.76 -20.77
N PHE A 446 12.53 4.22 -19.97
CA PHE A 446 11.80 4.93 -18.92
C PHE A 446 12.04 4.29 -17.56
N ALA A 447 11.86 5.04 -16.47
CA ALA A 447 11.94 4.52 -15.11
C ALA A 447 10.79 5.05 -14.23
N VAL A 448 10.13 4.16 -13.48
CA VAL A 448 9.02 4.53 -12.57
C VAL A 448 9.08 3.78 -11.24
N GLY A 449 8.47 4.37 -10.20
CA GLY A 449 8.46 3.81 -8.85
C GLY A 449 9.79 4.01 -8.13
N ASP A 450 10.07 3.17 -7.13
CA ASP A 450 11.18 3.40 -6.19
C ASP A 450 12.57 3.51 -6.86
N ILE A 451 12.73 2.92 -8.05
CA ILE A 451 13.97 2.96 -8.83
C ILE A 451 14.27 4.34 -9.43
N ALA A 452 13.25 5.17 -9.62
CA ALA A 452 13.40 6.54 -10.08
C ALA A 452 13.76 7.47 -8.92
N GLU A 453 14.75 8.33 -9.13
CA GLU A 453 15.15 9.32 -8.14
C GLU A 453 14.04 10.34 -7.86
N ASN A 454 13.99 10.86 -6.63
CA ASN A 454 13.05 11.92 -6.20
C ASN A 454 11.56 11.57 -6.30
N VAL A 455 11.22 10.29 -6.52
CA VAL A 455 9.85 9.79 -6.46
C VAL A 455 9.58 9.20 -5.07
N PRO A 456 8.46 9.55 -4.40
CA PRO A 456 8.07 8.91 -3.15
C PRO A 456 7.90 7.40 -3.30
N GLU A 457 8.55 6.62 -2.42
CA GLU A 457 8.57 5.15 -2.44
C GLU A 457 7.26 4.54 -1.93
N LEU A 458 6.18 4.76 -2.67
CA LEU A 458 4.81 4.36 -2.31
C LEU A 458 4.16 3.61 -3.48
N ALA A 459 3.52 2.48 -3.18
CA ALA A 459 2.89 1.65 -4.20
C ALA A 459 1.84 2.40 -5.07
N PRO A 460 0.92 3.23 -4.50
CA PRO A 460 -0.01 4.01 -5.32
C PRO A 460 0.68 5.02 -6.24
N VAL A 461 1.82 5.59 -5.82
CA VAL A 461 2.61 6.52 -6.63
C VAL A 461 3.21 5.80 -7.82
N ALA A 462 3.84 4.64 -7.59
CA ALA A 462 4.41 3.82 -8.65
C ALA A 462 3.33 3.33 -9.65
N ILE A 463 2.17 2.90 -9.15
CA ILE A 463 1.01 2.52 -9.97
C ILE A 463 0.61 3.69 -10.86
N LYS A 464 0.42 4.89 -10.28
CA LYS A 464 -0.10 6.02 -11.03
C LYS A 464 0.88 6.57 -12.06
N ALA A 465 2.16 6.62 -11.72
CA ALA A 465 3.24 6.95 -12.67
C ALA A 465 3.27 5.95 -13.84
N GLY A 466 3.20 4.65 -13.56
CA GLY A 466 3.17 3.60 -14.59
C GLY A 466 1.96 3.71 -15.53
N GLU A 467 0.76 3.90 -14.98
CA GLU A 467 -0.46 4.09 -15.77
C GLU A 467 -0.40 5.35 -16.67
N ILE A 468 0.05 6.49 -16.11
CA ILE A 468 0.17 7.73 -16.87
C ILE A 468 1.18 7.57 -18.01
N LEU A 469 2.35 6.97 -17.73
CA LEU A 469 3.37 6.70 -18.75
C LEU A 469 2.81 5.85 -19.88
N ALA A 470 2.12 4.74 -19.58
CA ALA A 470 1.52 3.89 -20.60
C ALA A 470 0.48 4.64 -21.46
N ARG A 471 -0.36 5.49 -20.85
CA ARG A 471 -1.30 6.34 -21.61
C ARG A 471 -0.60 7.35 -22.51
N ARG A 472 0.53 7.93 -22.08
CA ARG A 472 1.32 8.83 -22.93
C ARG A 472 1.86 8.09 -24.15
N LEU A 473 2.46 6.93 -23.94
CA LEU A 473 3.12 6.15 -25.00
C LEU A 473 2.14 5.52 -25.99
N PHE A 474 0.99 5.00 -25.52
CA PHE A 474 0.11 4.15 -26.32
C PHE A 474 -1.31 4.71 -26.52
N LYS A 475 -1.64 5.86 -25.90
CA LYS A 475 -2.96 6.50 -26.01
C LYS A 475 -2.88 8.00 -26.31
N ASN A 476 -1.71 8.53 -26.67
CA ASN A 476 -1.48 9.94 -26.97
C ASN A 476 -1.98 10.89 -25.86
N SER A 477 -1.88 10.47 -24.59
CA SER A 477 -2.20 11.32 -23.45
C SER A 477 -1.09 12.35 -23.23
N ASN A 478 -1.48 13.55 -22.80
CA ASN A 478 -0.55 14.61 -22.39
C ASN A 478 -0.47 14.77 -20.86
N GLU A 479 -1.18 13.94 -20.10
CA GLU A 479 -1.14 13.93 -18.63
C GLU A 479 0.29 13.68 -18.14
N ILE A 480 0.67 14.36 -17.05
CA ILE A 480 1.95 14.21 -16.34
C ILE A 480 1.64 13.87 -14.89
N MET A 481 2.43 12.98 -14.29
CA MET A 481 2.29 12.64 -12.89
C MET A 481 2.62 13.86 -12.01
N LYS A 482 1.70 14.21 -11.11
CA LYS A 482 1.91 15.26 -10.10
C LYS A 482 2.34 14.62 -8.79
N TYR A 483 3.54 14.95 -8.32
CA TYR A 483 4.12 14.43 -7.08
C TYR A 483 3.89 15.31 -5.85
N ASP A 484 3.17 16.43 -6.01
CA ASP A 484 2.78 17.29 -4.91
C ASP A 484 1.64 16.68 -4.08
N PHE A 485 1.67 16.94 -2.76
CA PHE A 485 0.62 16.54 -1.81
C PHE A 485 0.23 15.05 -1.90
N ILE A 486 1.23 14.18 -1.98
CA ILE A 486 1.04 12.74 -1.86
C ILE A 486 0.83 12.41 -0.37
N PRO A 487 -0.31 11.82 0.02
CA PRO A 487 -0.51 11.37 1.39
C PRO A 487 0.33 10.15 1.71
N THR A 488 0.70 10.04 2.98
CA THR A 488 1.42 8.90 3.54
C THR A 488 0.84 8.54 4.91
N SER A 489 0.94 7.27 5.28
CA SER A 489 0.53 6.76 6.58
C SER A 489 1.55 5.74 7.07
N ILE A 490 2.06 5.98 8.27
CA ILE A 490 3.00 5.13 8.99
C ILE A 490 2.21 4.33 10.02
N TYR A 491 2.33 3.00 9.95
CA TYR A 491 1.54 2.06 10.75
C TYR A 491 2.33 1.57 11.97
N THR A 492 2.74 2.53 12.81
CA THR A 492 3.24 2.28 14.16
C THR A 492 2.08 1.96 15.11
N PRO A 493 2.32 1.47 16.35
CA PRO A 493 1.26 1.07 17.27
C PRO A 493 0.23 2.18 17.55
N ILE A 494 0.68 3.44 17.53
CA ILE A 494 -0.16 4.60 17.22
C ILE A 494 0.19 5.06 15.81
N GLU A 495 -0.80 5.19 14.92
CA GLU A 495 -0.54 5.49 13.52
C GLU A 495 -0.23 6.98 13.31
N TYR A 496 0.44 7.30 12.22
CA TYR A 496 0.71 8.69 11.82
C TYR A 496 0.44 8.87 10.34
N GLY A 497 -0.54 9.71 10.02
CA GLY A 497 -0.91 10.11 8.68
C GLY A 497 -0.50 11.55 8.40
N SER A 498 -0.01 11.80 7.19
CA SER A 498 0.35 13.15 6.76
C SER A 498 0.16 13.38 5.26
N CYS A 499 0.01 14.66 4.90
CA CYS A 499 -0.03 15.12 3.52
C CYS A 499 0.49 16.56 3.45
N GLY A 500 1.39 16.86 2.52
CA GLY A 500 1.99 18.19 2.37
C GLY A 500 3.27 18.39 3.19
N TYR A 501 3.56 19.64 3.55
CA TYR A 501 4.79 20.02 4.25
C TYR A 501 4.70 19.76 5.74
N SER A 502 5.81 19.32 6.33
CA SER A 502 6.00 19.42 7.78
C SER A 502 6.09 20.87 8.24
N GLU A 503 5.91 21.12 9.53
CA GLU A 503 6.07 22.47 10.11
C GLU A 503 7.45 23.05 9.78
N GLU A 504 8.51 22.27 9.99
CA GLU A 504 9.89 22.74 9.83
C GLU A 504 10.17 23.07 8.35
N LYS A 505 9.67 22.23 7.42
CA LYS A 505 9.84 22.46 5.99
C LYS A 505 9.03 23.65 5.49
N ALA A 506 7.84 23.88 6.05
CA ALA A 506 7.04 25.06 5.73
C ALA A 506 7.74 26.34 6.19
N TYR A 507 8.35 26.34 7.39
CA TYR A 507 9.16 27.47 7.86
C TYR A 507 10.37 27.74 6.98
N GLU A 508 11.12 26.70 6.60
CA GLU A 508 12.27 26.83 5.70
C GLU A 508 11.87 27.42 4.34
N LYS A 509 10.73 26.99 3.78
CA LYS A 509 10.33 27.34 2.42
C LYS A 509 9.62 28.68 2.30
N PHE A 510 8.78 29.02 3.28
CA PHE A 510 7.88 30.18 3.20
C PHE A 510 8.18 31.25 4.25
N GLY A 511 9.09 30.97 5.19
CA GLY A 511 9.44 31.85 6.30
C GLY A 511 8.45 31.72 7.46
N LYS A 512 8.97 31.61 8.69
CA LYS A 512 8.17 31.40 9.91
C LYS A 512 7.03 32.41 10.10
N ASN A 513 7.26 33.68 9.73
CA ASN A 513 6.26 34.74 9.89
C ASN A 513 5.04 34.57 8.97
N ASN A 514 5.17 33.84 7.86
CA ASN A 514 4.09 33.59 6.90
C ASN A 514 3.29 32.32 7.19
N ILE A 515 3.70 31.55 8.20
CA ILE A 515 3.07 30.28 8.55
C ILE A 515 2.28 30.44 9.85
N GLU A 516 1.05 29.92 9.85
CA GLU A 516 0.28 29.68 11.07
C GLU A 516 0.13 28.17 11.25
N VAL A 517 0.31 27.68 12.48
CA VAL A 517 0.15 26.27 12.82
C VAL A 517 -1.00 26.16 13.81
N PHE A 518 -2.08 25.49 13.39
CA PHE A 518 -3.21 25.15 14.25
C PHE A 518 -3.01 23.72 14.74
N LEU A 519 -3.14 23.47 16.04
CA LEU A 519 -2.88 22.15 16.61
C LEU A 519 -3.59 21.90 17.93
N GLN A 520 -3.85 20.62 18.22
CA GLN A 520 -4.45 20.17 19.48
C GLN A 520 -4.05 18.71 19.73
N GLU A 521 -3.54 18.43 20.93
CA GLU A 521 -3.48 17.08 21.46
C GLU A 521 -4.83 16.69 22.06
N PHE A 522 -5.20 15.42 21.94
CA PHE A 522 -6.44 14.90 22.52
C PHE A 522 -6.30 13.41 22.80
N ASN A 523 -7.28 12.85 23.49
CA ASN A 523 -7.36 11.42 23.74
C ASN A 523 -8.43 10.82 22.84
N ASN A 524 -8.10 9.71 22.18
CA ASN A 524 -9.11 8.90 21.51
C ASN A 524 -10.12 8.42 22.56
N LEU A 525 -11.42 8.51 22.25
CA LEU A 525 -12.50 8.24 23.19
C LEU A 525 -12.42 6.82 23.75
N GLU A 526 -12.24 5.84 22.88
CA GLU A 526 -12.23 4.42 23.23
C GLU A 526 -11.04 4.08 24.14
N ILE A 527 -9.87 4.68 23.90
CA ILE A 527 -8.69 4.47 24.75
C ILE A 527 -8.81 5.28 26.05
N SER A 528 -9.39 6.48 26.02
CA SER A 528 -9.47 7.36 27.19
C SER A 528 -10.23 6.71 28.35
N ALA A 529 -11.30 5.96 28.07
CA ALA A 529 -12.11 5.29 29.10
C ALA A 529 -11.40 4.11 29.79
N VAL A 530 -10.29 3.62 29.22
CA VAL A 530 -9.54 2.46 29.72
C VAL A 530 -8.60 2.86 30.86
N HIS A 531 -8.13 4.11 30.88
CA HIS A 531 -7.05 4.57 31.75
C HIS A 531 -5.81 3.68 31.63
N ARG A 532 -5.33 3.52 30.38
CA ARG A 532 -4.11 2.73 30.11
C ARG A 532 -2.95 3.25 30.94
N ILE A 533 -2.14 2.31 31.42
CA ILE A 533 -0.93 2.60 32.19
C ILE A 533 0.34 2.44 31.34
N LYS A 534 1.36 3.22 31.66
CA LYS A 534 2.71 3.11 31.09
C LYS A 534 3.32 1.77 31.44
N HIS A 535 3.99 1.18 30.45
CA HIS A 535 4.89 0.06 30.69
C HIS A 535 5.99 0.47 31.67
N VAL A 536 6.39 -0.44 32.57
CA VAL A 536 7.34 -0.18 33.66
C VAL A 536 8.66 0.49 33.22
N LYS A 537 9.13 0.18 32.00
CA LYS A 537 10.34 0.78 31.40
C LYS A 537 10.24 2.30 31.16
N ALA A 538 9.02 2.84 31.07
CA ALA A 538 8.75 4.25 30.79
C ALA A 538 8.30 5.03 32.03
N GLN A 539 8.06 4.36 33.15
CA GLN A 539 7.68 5.01 34.41
C GLN A 539 8.91 5.68 35.02
N LYS A 540 8.80 6.97 35.34
CA LYS A 540 9.90 7.73 35.99
C LYS A 540 9.98 7.47 37.49
N ASP A 541 8.82 7.27 38.11
CA ASP A 541 8.63 6.96 39.52
C ASP A 541 7.34 6.13 39.68
N GLU A 542 6.99 5.76 40.90
CA GLU A 542 5.81 4.93 41.20
C GLU A 542 4.46 5.61 40.91
N TYR A 543 4.45 6.93 40.70
CA TYR A 543 3.25 7.74 40.44
C TYR A 543 3.08 8.08 38.95
N ASP A 544 4.15 7.96 38.15
CA ASP A 544 4.12 8.19 36.70
C ASP A 544 3.49 7.01 35.93
N VAL A 545 2.21 6.76 36.20
CA VAL A 545 1.48 5.57 35.72
C VAL A 545 0.64 5.84 34.48
N ASP A 546 0.03 7.02 34.33
CA ASP A 546 -0.87 7.30 33.20
C ASP A 546 -0.08 7.46 31.89
N ILE A 547 -0.60 6.89 30.79
CA ILE A 547 -0.03 7.16 29.47
C ILE A 547 -0.19 8.64 29.07
N SER A 548 0.70 9.11 28.21
CA SER A 548 0.58 10.43 27.60
C SER A 548 -0.64 10.54 26.68
N SER A 549 -1.02 11.76 26.30
CA SER A 549 -2.13 11.99 25.37
C SER A 549 -1.93 11.20 24.06
N THR A 550 -2.96 10.48 23.63
CA THR A 550 -2.78 9.48 22.56
C THR A 550 -2.66 10.11 21.17
N CYS A 551 -3.33 11.25 20.95
CA CYS A 551 -3.56 11.80 19.61
C CYS A 551 -3.07 13.24 19.46
N LEU A 552 -2.73 13.62 18.22
CA LEU A 552 -2.38 14.98 17.82
C LEU A 552 -2.98 15.27 16.45
N SER A 553 -3.72 16.37 16.35
CA SER A 553 -4.17 16.95 15.08
C SER A 553 -3.44 18.27 14.85
N LYS A 554 -2.91 18.46 13.63
CA LYS A 554 -2.12 19.65 13.27
C LYS A 554 -2.33 20.02 11.80
N LEU A 555 -2.61 21.30 11.57
CA LEU A 555 -2.69 21.94 10.25
C LEU A 555 -1.62 23.03 10.14
N VAL A 556 -0.88 23.02 9.05
CA VAL A 556 0.13 24.03 8.70
C VAL A 556 -0.42 24.88 7.56
N CYS A 557 -0.56 26.18 7.78
CA CYS A 557 -1.29 27.10 6.92
C CYS A 557 -0.43 28.27 6.44
N LEU A 558 -0.64 28.72 5.19
CA LEU A 558 -0.04 29.94 4.64
C LEU A 558 -0.91 31.17 4.93
N LYS A 559 -0.44 32.07 5.79
CA LYS A 559 -1.18 33.29 6.19
C LYS A 559 -1.50 34.19 5.00
N ASN A 560 -0.52 34.37 4.12
CA ASN A 560 -0.61 35.24 2.96
C ASN A 560 -1.51 34.70 1.84
N GLU A 561 -2.02 33.47 1.98
CA GLU A 561 -2.93 32.82 1.04
C GLU A 561 -4.23 32.42 1.73
N ASP A 562 -4.76 33.30 2.59
CA ASP A 562 -6.03 33.09 3.31
C ASP A 562 -6.03 31.78 4.12
N ASN A 563 -4.91 31.54 4.82
CA ASN A 563 -4.65 30.31 5.57
C ASN A 563 -4.88 29.04 4.75
N ARG A 564 -4.45 29.02 3.47
CA ARG A 564 -4.41 27.78 2.68
C ARG A 564 -3.62 26.72 3.42
N VAL A 565 -4.21 25.54 3.57
CA VAL A 565 -3.58 24.41 4.26
C VAL A 565 -2.55 23.79 3.32
N ILE A 566 -1.29 23.80 3.75
CA ILE A 566 -0.16 23.24 3.01
C ILE A 566 0.49 22.04 3.71
N GLY A 567 0.10 21.76 4.95
CA GLY A 567 0.51 20.59 5.71
C GLY A 567 -0.62 20.08 6.57
N PHE A 568 -0.87 18.77 6.51
CA PHE A 568 -1.83 18.04 7.32
C PHE A 568 -1.08 16.95 8.06
N HIS A 569 -1.26 16.87 9.38
CA HIS A 569 -0.64 15.86 10.22
C HIS A 569 -1.62 15.35 11.28
N TYR A 570 -1.71 14.04 11.38
CA TYR A 570 -2.57 13.34 12.34
C TYR A 570 -1.82 12.17 12.95
N VAL A 571 -1.59 12.20 14.27
CA VAL A 571 -1.13 11.04 15.04
C VAL A 571 -2.32 10.50 15.82
N GLY A 572 -2.64 9.22 15.64
CA GLY A 572 -3.79 8.60 16.27
C GLY A 572 -4.21 7.28 15.61
N PRO A 573 -5.26 6.62 16.10
CA PRO A 573 -5.82 5.42 15.48
C PRO A 573 -6.30 5.69 14.04
N ASN A 574 -6.24 4.69 13.16
CA ASN A 574 -6.81 4.74 11.81
C ASN A 574 -6.32 5.93 10.95
N ALA A 575 -5.06 6.35 11.12
CA ALA A 575 -4.55 7.58 10.52
C ALA A 575 -4.56 7.55 8.99
N GLY A 576 -4.43 6.36 8.38
CA GLY A 576 -4.58 6.21 6.93
C GLY A 576 -6.00 6.59 6.45
N GLU A 577 -7.02 6.18 7.19
CA GLU A 577 -8.42 6.41 6.84
C GLU A 577 -8.79 7.89 6.97
N VAL A 578 -8.33 8.54 8.05
CA VAL A 578 -8.52 9.98 8.28
C VAL A 578 -7.81 10.80 7.20
N THR A 579 -6.55 10.48 6.91
CA THR A 579 -5.71 11.29 6.00
C THR A 579 -6.19 11.24 4.55
N GLN A 580 -6.81 10.14 4.13
CA GLN A 580 -7.17 9.92 2.72
C GLN A 580 -8.15 10.99 2.18
N GLY A 581 -9.17 11.36 2.96
CA GLY A 581 -10.11 12.42 2.61
C GLY A 581 -9.48 13.81 2.69
N MET A 582 -8.64 14.05 3.71
CA MET A 582 -7.97 15.34 3.90
C MET A 582 -6.97 15.64 2.78
N ALA A 583 -6.29 14.62 2.25
CA ALA A 583 -5.40 14.77 1.10
C ALA A 583 -6.13 15.26 -0.16
N LEU A 584 -7.39 14.86 -0.36
CA LEU A 584 -8.22 15.39 -1.44
C LEU A 584 -8.52 16.87 -1.22
N ALA A 585 -8.86 17.28 0.00
CA ALA A 585 -9.09 18.69 0.34
C ALA A 585 -7.83 19.54 0.09
N LEU A 586 -6.64 19.07 0.47
CA LEU A 586 -5.38 19.75 0.17
C LEU A 586 -5.14 19.89 -1.35
N LYS A 587 -5.46 18.86 -2.14
CA LYS A 587 -5.39 18.96 -3.62
C LYS A 587 -6.36 19.99 -4.21
N LEU A 588 -7.48 20.24 -3.55
CA LEU A 588 -8.44 21.28 -3.89
C LEU A 588 -8.06 22.66 -3.31
N ASN A 589 -6.87 22.79 -2.72
CA ASN A 589 -6.37 24.01 -2.08
C ASN A 589 -7.24 24.49 -0.90
N ALA A 590 -7.77 23.55 -0.11
CA ALA A 590 -8.57 23.87 1.07
C ALA A 590 -7.86 24.87 2.00
N LYS A 591 -8.64 25.80 2.54
CA LYS A 591 -8.23 26.81 3.51
C LYS A 591 -8.66 26.40 4.91
N LYS A 592 -8.06 26.99 5.93
CA LYS A 592 -8.48 26.78 7.32
C LYS A 592 -9.97 27.06 7.54
N SER A 593 -10.52 28.08 6.88
CA SER A 593 -11.96 28.40 6.95
C SER A 593 -12.85 27.29 6.38
N ASP A 594 -12.39 26.51 5.40
CA ASP A 594 -13.14 25.37 4.87
C ASP A 594 -13.27 24.25 5.92
N PHE A 595 -12.22 24.05 6.74
CA PHE A 595 -12.26 23.12 7.87
C PHE A 595 -13.22 23.61 8.96
N ASP A 596 -13.18 24.90 9.29
CA ASP A 596 -14.01 25.50 10.35
C ASP A 596 -15.51 25.53 10.00
N ASN A 597 -15.83 25.68 8.72
CA ASN A 597 -17.21 25.65 8.24
C ASN A 597 -17.74 24.22 8.05
N CYS A 598 -16.86 23.21 8.07
CA CYS A 598 -17.26 21.82 7.94
C CYS A 598 -17.75 21.27 9.29
N ILE A 599 -18.95 20.70 9.31
CA ILE A 599 -19.50 20.11 10.53
C ILE A 599 -18.81 18.76 10.79
N GLY A 600 -18.26 18.59 12.00
CA GLY A 600 -17.64 17.35 12.45
C GLY A 600 -18.63 16.20 12.62
N ILE A 601 -18.14 14.96 12.47
CA ILE A 601 -18.89 13.74 12.78
C ILE A 601 -18.55 13.33 14.21
N HIS A 602 -19.55 13.20 15.08
CA HIS A 602 -19.35 12.95 16.50
C HIS A 602 -19.91 11.59 16.96
N PRO A 603 -19.19 10.81 17.78
CA PRO A 603 -17.80 10.99 18.21
C PRO A 603 -16.80 10.37 17.22
N THR A 604 -15.79 11.14 16.77
CA THR A 604 -14.68 10.61 15.95
C THR A 604 -13.36 11.33 16.22
N ASP A 605 -12.22 10.67 15.99
CA ASP A 605 -10.92 11.36 16.09
C ASP A 605 -10.74 12.45 15.00
N ALA A 606 -11.33 12.22 13.81
CA ALA A 606 -11.20 13.10 12.66
C ALA A 606 -11.92 14.45 12.84
N GLU A 607 -12.97 14.51 13.67
CA GLU A 607 -13.70 15.77 13.92
C GLU A 607 -12.84 16.83 14.61
N SER A 608 -11.74 16.43 15.25
CA SER A 608 -10.78 17.34 15.89
C SER A 608 -10.22 18.40 14.92
N PHE A 609 -10.19 18.11 13.61
CA PHE A 609 -9.76 19.05 12.57
C PHE A 609 -10.78 20.17 12.30
N MET A 610 -12.06 19.95 12.62
CA MET A 610 -13.15 20.89 12.33
C MET A 610 -13.33 21.97 13.40
N ASN A 611 -12.63 21.85 14.54
CA ASN A 611 -12.67 22.83 15.64
C ASN A 611 -11.26 23.16 16.17
N LEU A 612 -10.28 23.27 15.25
CA LEU A 612 -8.87 23.48 15.60
C LEU A 612 -8.57 24.99 15.73
N THR A 613 -8.74 25.56 16.92
CA THR A 613 -8.63 27.01 17.16
C THR A 613 -7.31 27.45 17.78
N ILE A 614 -6.60 26.55 18.46
CA ILE A 614 -5.35 26.87 19.15
C ILE A 614 -4.22 26.96 18.13
N THR A 615 -3.48 28.07 18.16
CA THR A 615 -2.31 28.26 17.30
C THR A 615 -1.01 28.27 18.08
N LEU A 616 0.04 27.78 17.45
CA LEU A 616 1.38 27.78 18.06
C LEU A 616 1.88 29.21 18.35
N SER A 617 1.51 30.18 17.50
CA SER A 617 1.93 31.58 17.66
C SER A 617 1.26 32.28 18.86
N SER A 618 0.06 31.82 19.26
CA SER A 618 -0.69 32.39 20.39
C SER A 618 -0.08 32.07 21.76
N GLY A 619 0.78 31.05 21.85
CA GLY A 619 1.34 30.56 23.11
C GLY A 619 0.35 29.86 24.03
N LEU A 620 -0.92 29.71 23.63
CA LEU A 620 -1.92 28.95 24.38
C LEU A 620 -1.58 27.46 24.38
N SER A 621 -1.94 26.78 25.48
CA SER A 621 -1.68 25.34 25.62
C SER A 621 -2.52 24.54 24.62
N TYR A 622 -1.85 23.71 23.81
CA TYR A 622 -2.47 22.72 22.93
C TYR A 622 -2.54 21.32 23.55
N ALA A 623 -2.18 21.16 24.84
CA ALA A 623 -2.26 19.88 25.53
C ALA A 623 -3.70 19.35 25.57
N ALA A 624 -3.85 18.04 25.75
CA ALA A 624 -5.17 17.42 25.91
C ALA A 624 -5.95 18.09 27.05
N LYS A 625 -7.20 18.48 26.76
CA LYS A 625 -8.14 19.01 27.75
C LYS A 625 -8.91 17.84 28.37
N GLY A 626 -9.01 17.77 29.69
CA GLY A 626 -9.71 16.66 30.35
C GLY A 626 -8.87 15.38 30.47
N GLY A 627 -9.56 14.28 30.77
CA GLY A 627 -8.94 12.98 31.01
C GLY A 627 -8.38 12.86 32.42
N CYS A 628 -7.59 11.82 32.68
CA CYS A 628 -6.97 11.55 33.98
C CYS A 628 -5.44 11.53 33.94
N GLY A 629 -4.84 11.97 32.83
CA GLY A 629 -3.38 12.02 32.71
C GLY A 629 -2.74 12.97 33.73
N GLY A 630 -1.53 12.64 34.18
CA GLY A 630 -0.82 13.41 35.20
C GLY A 630 -1.36 13.21 36.61
N GLY A 631 -1.97 12.05 36.90
CA GLY A 631 -2.43 11.66 38.23
C GLY A 631 -3.63 12.44 38.76
N LYS A 632 -4.31 13.23 37.91
CA LYS A 632 -5.50 13.99 38.30
C LYS A 632 -6.49 14.11 37.13
N CYS A 633 -7.76 13.79 37.39
CA CYS A 633 -8.82 13.99 36.42
C CYS A 633 -9.40 15.41 36.48
N GLY A 634 -9.60 16.09 35.34
CA GLY A 634 -10.22 17.43 35.31
C GLY A 634 -10.13 18.16 33.99
#